data_AF-A0A8B6F2P6-F1
#
_entry.id   AF-A0A8B6F2P6-F1
#
_cell.length_a   1.000
_cell.length_b   1.000
_cell.length_c   1.000
_cell.angle_alpha   90.00
_cell.angle_beta   90.00
_cell.angle_gamma   90.00
#
_symmetry.space_group_name_H-M   'P 1'
#
loop_
_entity.id
_entity.type
_entity.pdbx_description
1 polymer ?
#
loop_
_entity_poly.entity_id
_entity_poly.type
_entity_poly.pdbx_seq_one_letter_code
_entity_poly.pdbx_strand_id
1 'polypeptide(L)'
;MNGMCIVLFILAFASIGTCQSVQSTARTPECLHFSSKTSGNNHISQGFGKRIPKPTGTGHECSHNLSHWLWHETENFRTWAMNSTFVTGVRDGTLHPTSFGIFMLQDAIFCLEMSKSFQVAANQLSNGSLKSLLEHEVKSYKRCGDELLTEWHIRNAPAIVVGAECQEYIDNHVNATRDEHPIYGIVAAIPCLRLWPWIGQQINLQNHQYGVYTDWVNYNFDPTYDGYKKLEVMTNEFYAKGLIDKDKALHYYAKSIEGEAAFFDSVKP
;
A
#
# COMPACT_ATOMS: atom_id res chain seq x y z
N MET A 1 13.77 23.32 -6.68
CA MET A 1 14.17 21.89 -6.62
C MET A 1 12.95 21.12 -7.07
N ASN A 2 12.94 20.60 -8.28
CA ASN A 2 11.79 19.86 -8.84
C ASN A 2 12.11 18.36 -8.80
N GLY A 3 12.27 17.81 -7.60
CA GLY A 3 12.36 16.37 -7.37
C GLY A 3 10.96 15.79 -7.45
N MET A 4 10.56 15.38 -8.65
CA MET A 4 9.24 14.83 -8.95
C MET A 4 9.37 13.32 -9.11
N CYS A 5 8.99 12.56 -8.08
CA CYS A 5 8.81 11.12 -8.16
C CYS A 5 7.31 10.82 -8.30
N ILE A 6 6.86 10.61 -9.52
CA ILE A 6 5.47 10.60 -9.95
C ILE A 6 4.85 9.21 -9.76
N VAL A 7 4.32 9.00 -8.56
CA VAL A 7 3.25 8.01 -8.31
C VAL A 7 1.86 8.63 -8.57
N LEU A 8 1.79 9.95 -8.84
CA LEU A 8 0.54 10.74 -8.87
C LEU A 8 0.15 11.33 -10.24
N PHE A 9 0.54 10.76 -11.38
CA PHE A 9 -0.12 11.07 -12.66
C PHE A 9 -1.20 10.03 -12.99
N ILE A 10 -2.28 10.03 -12.21
CA ILE A 10 -3.56 9.48 -12.66
C ILE A 10 -4.44 10.67 -13.02
N LEU A 11 -4.46 11.06 -14.29
CA LEU A 11 -5.61 11.66 -14.99
C LEU A 11 -5.21 11.93 -16.46
N ALA A 12 -5.62 11.03 -17.36
CA ALA A 12 -6.02 11.38 -18.73
C ALA A 12 -6.62 10.15 -19.42
N PHE A 13 -7.92 9.92 -19.25
CA PHE A 13 -8.83 9.53 -20.34
C PHE A 13 -10.26 9.80 -19.88
N ALA A 14 -10.73 11.02 -20.16
CA ALA A 14 -12.14 11.33 -20.25
C ALA A 14 -12.53 11.29 -21.73
N SER A 15 -13.32 10.29 -22.12
CA SER A 15 -14.47 10.41 -23.04
C SER A 15 -14.90 9.01 -23.48
N ILE A 16 -16.12 8.63 -23.12
CA ILE A 16 -17.23 8.29 -24.03
C ILE A 16 -18.44 7.95 -23.15
N GLY A 17 -19.57 8.60 -23.41
CA GLY A 17 -20.89 8.07 -23.06
C GLY A 17 -21.59 8.73 -21.89
N THR A 18 -22.21 9.87 -22.14
CA THR A 18 -23.40 10.31 -21.40
C THR A 18 -24.49 9.23 -21.50
N CYS A 19 -24.98 8.71 -20.38
CA CYS A 19 -26.31 8.12 -20.32
C CYS A 19 -26.96 8.38 -18.97
N GLN A 20 -28.28 8.55 -19.03
CA GLN A 20 -29.11 9.36 -18.15
C GLN A 20 -29.34 8.75 -16.76
N SER A 21 -29.67 9.65 -15.84
CA SER A 21 -30.18 9.42 -14.49
C SER A 21 -31.32 8.40 -14.45
N VAL A 22 -31.19 7.40 -13.58
CA VAL A 22 -32.34 6.68 -13.02
C VAL A 22 -32.20 6.73 -11.51
N GLN A 23 -33.13 7.46 -10.87
CA GLN A 23 -33.35 7.41 -9.43
C GLN A 23 -33.80 6.00 -9.05
N SER A 24 -33.09 5.35 -8.12
CA SER A 24 -33.55 4.12 -7.48
C SER A 24 -33.48 4.29 -5.97
N THR A 25 -34.65 4.35 -5.36
CA THR A 25 -34.87 4.26 -3.92
C THR A 25 -34.77 2.78 -3.51
N ALA A 26 -33.68 2.39 -2.83
CA ALA A 26 -33.57 1.07 -2.23
C ALA A 26 -33.03 1.17 -0.80
N ARG A 27 -33.80 0.59 0.12
CA ARG A 27 -33.63 0.60 1.57
C ARG A 27 -32.37 -0.19 1.97
N THR A 28 -31.70 0.28 3.02
CA THR A 28 -30.63 -0.44 3.73
C THR A 28 -31.17 -1.75 4.33
N PRO A 29 -30.53 -2.91 4.12
CA PRO A 29 -30.87 -4.12 4.87
C PRO A 29 -30.26 -4.07 6.27
N GLU A 30 -31.10 -4.30 7.29
CA GLU A 30 -30.69 -4.49 8.68
C GLU A 30 -29.75 -5.69 8.84
N CYS A 31 -28.61 -5.49 9.51
CA CYS A 31 -27.71 -6.55 9.91
C CYS A 31 -28.27 -7.27 11.15
N LEU A 32 -28.46 -8.59 11.07
CA LEU A 32 -28.89 -9.43 12.18
C LEU A 32 -27.73 -9.65 13.17
N HIS A 33 -27.97 -9.33 14.44
CA HIS A 33 -27.04 -9.55 15.54
C HIS A 33 -26.90 -11.04 15.87
N PHE A 34 -25.66 -11.55 15.86
CA PHE A 34 -25.30 -12.78 16.56
C PHE A 34 -24.12 -12.51 17.49
N SER A 35 -24.35 -12.62 18.79
CA SER A 35 -23.32 -12.52 19.82
C SER A 35 -22.70 -13.90 20.03
N SER A 36 -21.37 -14.01 19.99
CA SER A 36 -20.69 -15.10 20.66
C SER A 36 -19.58 -14.57 21.56
N LYS A 37 -19.67 -14.94 22.84
CA LYS A 37 -18.64 -14.77 23.86
C LYS A 37 -17.63 -15.90 23.69
N THR A 38 -16.33 -15.61 23.78
CA THR A 38 -15.37 -16.51 24.43
C THR A 38 -14.27 -15.72 25.13
N SER A 39 -13.88 -16.23 26.30
CA SER A 39 -12.87 -15.73 27.22
C SER A 39 -11.63 -16.62 27.17
N GLY A 40 -10.43 -16.11 27.47
CA GLY A 40 -9.33 -16.98 27.88
C GLY A 40 -7.90 -16.45 27.75
N ASN A 41 -7.44 -15.81 28.83
CA ASN A 41 -6.11 -15.82 29.45
C ASN A 41 -4.80 -15.57 28.68
N ASN A 42 -4.13 -14.51 29.17
CA ASN A 42 -2.74 -14.14 28.98
C ASN A 42 -1.75 -15.12 29.65
N HIS A 43 -0.65 -15.43 28.96
CA HIS A 43 0.63 -15.74 29.59
C HIS A 43 1.73 -14.88 28.96
N ILE A 44 2.44 -14.15 29.82
CA ILE A 44 3.56 -13.26 29.49
C ILE A 44 4.86 -14.06 29.57
N SER A 45 5.60 -14.15 28.46
CA SER A 45 7.04 -14.40 28.48
C SER A 45 7.76 -13.19 27.88
N GLN A 46 8.67 -12.62 28.66
CA GLN A 46 9.54 -11.51 28.27
C GLN A 46 10.70 -12.03 27.40
N GLY A 47 10.87 -11.43 26.23
CA GLY A 47 12.05 -11.54 25.39
C GLY A 47 12.17 -10.24 24.60
N PHE A 48 13.34 -9.61 24.63
CA PHE A 48 13.66 -8.40 23.89
C PHE A 48 13.74 -8.71 22.39
N GLY A 49 12.59 -8.81 21.75
CA GLY A 49 12.37 -8.60 20.33
C GLY A 49 11.20 -7.65 20.21
N LYS A 50 11.27 -6.63 19.33
CA LYS A 50 10.11 -5.77 19.04
C LYS A 50 8.96 -6.70 18.67
N ARG A 51 7.90 -6.71 19.50
CA ARG A 51 6.78 -7.63 19.32
C ARG A 51 6.00 -7.18 18.09
N ILE A 52 6.11 -7.93 17.00
CA ILE A 52 5.37 -7.67 15.76
C ILE A 52 3.87 -7.69 16.07
N PRO A 53 3.13 -6.61 15.76
CA PRO A 53 1.68 -6.56 15.94
C PRO A 53 0.95 -7.65 15.11
N LYS A 54 -0.21 -8.14 15.56
CA LYS A 54 -1.06 -9.07 14.80
C LYS A 54 -2.35 -8.38 14.32
N PRO A 55 -2.95 -8.81 13.19
CA PRO A 55 -4.28 -8.34 12.77
C PRO A 55 -5.32 -8.47 13.88
N THR A 56 -6.27 -7.55 13.92
CA THR A 56 -7.19 -7.39 15.07
C THR A 56 -8.31 -8.43 15.12
N GLY A 57 -8.73 -9.01 14.00
CA GLY A 57 -9.74 -10.08 13.92
C GLY A 57 -11.18 -9.64 14.21
N THR A 58 -11.47 -8.34 14.33
CA THR A 58 -12.66 -7.84 15.06
C THR A 58 -13.71 -7.09 14.22
N GLY A 59 -13.48 -6.86 12.92
CA GLY A 59 -14.39 -6.07 12.08
C GLY A 59 -15.71 -6.77 11.73
N HIS A 60 -16.83 -6.05 11.81
CA HIS A 60 -18.14 -6.53 11.35
C HIS A 60 -18.19 -6.57 9.82
N GLU A 61 -18.63 -7.71 9.28
CA GLU A 61 -18.54 -8.06 7.86
C GLU A 61 -19.67 -7.44 7.03
N CYS A 62 -19.32 -6.60 6.06
CA CYS A 62 -20.17 -6.37 4.90
C CYS A 62 -19.71 -7.33 3.81
N SER A 63 -20.53 -8.33 3.46
CA SER A 63 -20.20 -9.46 2.56
C SER A 63 -19.64 -9.09 1.18
N HIS A 64 -19.68 -7.81 0.79
CA HIS A 64 -19.22 -7.30 -0.51
C HIS A 64 -18.11 -6.25 -0.43
N ASN A 65 -17.62 -5.89 0.76
CA ASN A 65 -16.56 -4.88 0.90
C ASN A 65 -15.30 -5.45 1.55
N LEU A 66 -14.68 -6.41 0.85
CA LEU A 66 -13.44 -7.06 1.26
C LEU A 66 -12.34 -6.03 1.56
N SER A 67 -12.13 -5.05 0.67
CA SER A 67 -11.05 -4.06 0.83
C SER A 67 -11.18 -3.22 2.10
N HIS A 68 -12.41 -2.85 2.47
CA HIS A 68 -12.64 -2.13 3.73
C HIS A 68 -12.40 -3.02 4.96
N TRP A 69 -12.83 -4.28 4.89
CA TRP A 69 -12.54 -5.25 5.94
C TRP A 69 -11.03 -5.48 6.10
N LEU A 70 -10.30 -5.75 5.01
CA LEU A 70 -8.84 -5.91 5.02
C LEU A 70 -8.14 -4.71 5.66
N TRP A 71 -8.54 -3.49 5.29
CA TRP A 71 -8.02 -2.29 5.91
C TRP A 71 -8.34 -2.25 7.41
N HIS A 72 -9.58 -2.49 7.83
CA HIS A 72 -9.91 -2.51 9.26
C HIS A 72 -9.02 -3.49 10.05
N GLU A 73 -8.83 -4.70 9.53
CA GLU A 73 -8.08 -5.77 10.19
C GLU A 73 -6.59 -5.46 10.39
N THR A 74 -6.03 -4.52 9.64
CA THR A 74 -4.61 -4.15 9.69
C THR A 74 -4.34 -2.80 10.37
N GLU A 75 -5.26 -2.33 11.22
CA GLU A 75 -5.11 -1.06 11.94
C GLU A 75 -3.84 -0.99 12.79
N ASN A 76 -3.49 -2.10 13.45
CA ASN A 76 -2.27 -2.23 14.24
C ASN A 76 -0.99 -1.88 13.44
N PHE A 77 -0.91 -2.28 12.17
CA PHE A 77 0.23 -1.98 11.30
C PHE A 77 0.25 -0.54 10.83
N ARG A 78 -0.92 0.06 10.60
CA ARG A 78 -1.01 1.52 10.36
C ARG A 78 -0.49 2.33 11.52
N THR A 79 -0.88 1.96 12.74
CA THR A 79 -0.38 2.61 13.95
C THR A 79 1.13 2.45 14.08
N TRP A 80 1.69 1.28 13.73
CA TRP A 80 3.14 1.11 13.69
C TRP A 80 3.79 2.03 12.65
N ALA A 81 3.30 2.06 11.41
CA ALA A 81 3.82 2.93 10.36
C ALA A 81 3.83 4.41 10.79
N MET A 82 2.74 4.92 11.39
CA MET A 82 2.67 6.31 11.89
C MET A 82 3.73 6.66 12.93
N ASN A 83 4.15 5.67 13.73
CA ASN A 83 5.10 5.85 14.82
C ASN A 83 6.51 5.35 14.45
N SER A 84 6.73 4.98 13.19
CA SER A 84 8.02 4.53 12.69
C SER A 84 9.05 5.67 12.70
N THR A 85 10.33 5.27 12.74
CA THR A 85 11.45 6.21 12.71
C THR A 85 11.42 7.11 11.47
N PHE A 86 11.13 6.56 10.28
CA PHE A 86 11.06 7.36 9.05
C PHE A 86 9.92 8.39 9.09
N VAL A 87 8.67 7.95 9.36
CA VAL A 87 7.49 8.83 9.31
C VAL A 87 7.58 9.95 10.35
N THR A 88 7.96 9.62 11.59
CA THR A 88 8.13 10.64 12.63
C THR A 88 9.30 11.58 12.32
N GLY A 89 10.40 11.03 11.80
CA GLY A 89 11.58 11.82 11.44
C GLY A 89 11.32 12.83 10.30
N VAL A 90 10.62 12.44 9.23
CA VAL A 90 10.27 13.39 8.15
C VAL A 90 9.21 14.39 8.61
N ARG A 91 8.24 13.95 9.42
CA ARG A 91 7.19 14.82 10.01
C ARG A 91 7.79 15.87 10.94
N ASP A 92 8.83 15.53 11.70
CA ASP A 92 9.41 16.45 12.68
C ASP A 92 10.59 17.23 12.10
N GLY A 93 11.00 16.95 10.85
CA GLY A 93 12.17 17.56 10.22
C GLY A 93 13.50 17.08 10.82
N THR A 94 13.49 15.94 11.51
CA THR A 94 14.62 15.45 12.33
C THR A 94 15.32 14.22 11.76
N LEU A 95 14.75 13.55 10.75
CA LEU A 95 15.36 12.36 10.15
C LEU A 95 16.77 12.68 9.67
N HIS A 96 17.74 11.79 9.94
CA HIS A 96 19.09 11.96 9.41
C HIS A 96 19.09 11.87 7.87
N PRO A 97 19.71 12.83 7.13
CA PRO A 97 19.66 12.85 5.66
C PRO A 97 20.22 11.60 4.99
N THR A 98 21.23 10.95 5.58
CA THR A 98 21.74 9.66 5.06
C THR A 98 20.69 8.55 5.20
N SER A 99 19.89 8.55 6.27
CA SER A 99 18.82 7.58 6.46
C SER A 99 17.70 7.78 5.44
N PHE A 100 17.35 9.04 5.18
CA PHE A 100 16.43 9.39 4.10
C PHE A 100 16.96 8.92 2.74
N GLY A 101 18.22 9.20 2.41
CA GLY A 101 18.81 8.75 1.15
C GLY A 101 18.86 7.24 0.99
N ILE A 102 19.24 6.50 2.04
CA ILE A 102 19.23 5.03 2.02
C ILE A 102 17.81 4.49 1.81
N PHE A 103 16.80 5.11 2.42
CA PHE A 103 15.40 4.76 2.19
C PHE A 103 15.02 4.96 0.72
N MET A 104 15.29 6.14 0.14
CA MET A 104 14.94 6.44 -1.26
C MET A 104 15.60 5.50 -2.27
N LEU A 105 16.85 5.08 -2.02
CA LEU A 105 17.53 4.12 -2.90
C LEU A 105 16.88 2.74 -2.88
N GLN A 106 16.46 2.27 -1.70
CA GLN A 106 15.75 1.01 -1.57
C GLN A 106 14.34 1.08 -2.18
N ASP A 107 13.66 2.22 -2.01
CA ASP A 107 12.33 2.46 -2.61
C ASP A 107 12.38 2.44 -4.15
N ALA A 108 13.49 2.91 -4.75
CA ALA A 108 13.71 2.78 -6.18
C ALA A 108 13.76 1.31 -6.63
N ILE A 109 14.40 0.44 -5.85
CA ILE A 109 14.47 -1.00 -6.13
C ILE A 109 13.10 -1.64 -5.93
N PHE A 110 12.38 -1.31 -4.86
CA PHE A 110 11.01 -1.73 -4.66
C PHE A 110 10.14 -1.41 -5.88
N CYS A 111 10.17 -0.16 -6.36
CA CYS A 111 9.41 0.25 -7.54
C CYS A 111 9.79 -0.55 -8.81
N LEU A 112 11.08 -0.81 -9.05
CA LEU A 112 11.50 -1.61 -10.20
C LEU A 112 11.07 -3.08 -10.10
N GLU A 113 11.13 -3.69 -8.92
CA GLU A 113 10.67 -5.08 -8.71
C GLU A 113 9.15 -5.20 -8.84
N MET A 114 8.38 -4.23 -8.30
CA MET A 114 6.93 -4.17 -8.50
C MET A 114 6.56 -4.11 -9.98
N SER A 115 7.24 -3.27 -10.76
CA SER A 115 7.04 -3.17 -12.21
C SER A 115 7.27 -4.51 -12.92
N LYS A 116 8.38 -5.20 -12.60
CA LYS A 116 8.69 -6.51 -13.17
C LYS A 116 7.64 -7.55 -12.80
N SER A 117 7.21 -7.56 -11.54
CA SER A 117 6.25 -8.55 -11.05
C SER A 117 4.87 -8.37 -11.67
N PHE A 118 4.39 -7.14 -11.81
CA PHE A 118 3.15 -6.87 -12.54
C PHE A 118 3.26 -7.16 -14.03
N GLN A 119 4.44 -7.01 -14.64
CA GLN A 119 4.63 -7.39 -16.03
C GLN A 119 4.48 -8.90 -16.21
N VAL A 120 5.02 -9.70 -15.29
CA VAL A 120 4.84 -11.15 -15.27
C VAL A 120 3.36 -11.51 -15.11
N ALA A 121 2.66 -10.88 -14.14
CA ALA A 121 1.24 -11.13 -13.91
C ALA A 121 0.35 -10.74 -15.11
N ALA A 122 0.61 -9.60 -15.74
CA ALA A 122 -0.11 -9.15 -16.93
C ALA A 122 0.04 -10.09 -18.13
N ASN A 123 1.23 -10.70 -18.28
CA ASN A 123 1.53 -11.64 -19.36
C ASN A 123 0.78 -12.98 -19.21
N GLN A 124 0.33 -13.33 -18.01
CA GLN A 124 -0.49 -14.52 -17.77
C GLN A 124 -1.95 -14.33 -18.18
N LEU A 125 -2.40 -13.08 -18.35
CA LEU A 125 -3.79 -12.76 -18.65
C LEU A 125 -4.03 -12.61 -20.15
N SER A 126 -5.20 -13.04 -20.59
CA SER A 126 -5.81 -12.57 -21.83
C SER A 126 -6.22 -11.10 -21.73
N ASN A 127 -6.70 -10.52 -22.83
CA ASN A 127 -7.24 -9.15 -22.80
C ASN A 127 -8.37 -9.02 -21.77
N GLY A 128 -8.44 -7.88 -21.09
CA GLY A 128 -9.44 -7.60 -20.06
C GLY A 128 -9.02 -6.48 -19.11
N SER A 129 -9.94 -6.04 -18.26
CA SER A 129 -9.71 -4.91 -17.35
C SER A 129 -8.56 -5.13 -16.38
N LEU A 130 -8.41 -6.35 -15.83
CA LEU A 130 -7.29 -6.67 -14.92
C LEU A 130 -5.94 -6.60 -15.64
N LYS A 131 -5.85 -7.08 -16.88
CA LYS A 131 -4.62 -6.96 -17.69
C LYS A 131 -4.27 -5.51 -17.94
N SER A 132 -5.24 -4.70 -18.40
CA SER A 132 -5.01 -3.28 -18.65
C SER A 132 -4.63 -2.50 -17.38
N LEU A 133 -5.18 -2.87 -16.23
CA LEU A 133 -4.77 -2.31 -14.94
C LEU A 133 -3.32 -2.69 -14.61
N LEU A 134 -2.95 -3.96 -14.71
CA LEU A 134 -1.57 -4.39 -14.44
C LEU A 134 -0.57 -3.73 -15.40
N GLU A 135 -0.89 -3.62 -16.70
CA GLU A 135 -0.06 -2.90 -17.68
C GLU A 135 0.08 -1.40 -17.38
N HIS A 136 -0.95 -0.79 -16.78
CA HIS A 136 -0.86 0.57 -16.26
C HIS A 136 0.10 0.64 -15.07
N GLU A 137 -0.05 -0.25 -14.09
CA GLU A 137 0.82 -0.31 -12.91
C GLU A 137 2.27 -0.62 -13.27
N VAL A 138 2.54 -1.48 -14.26
CA VAL A 138 3.90 -1.72 -14.80
C VAL A 138 4.58 -0.39 -15.17
N LYS A 139 3.87 0.46 -15.91
CA LYS A 139 4.39 1.75 -16.36
C LYS A 139 4.57 2.72 -15.20
N SER A 140 3.59 2.75 -14.28
CA SER A 140 3.62 3.59 -13.08
C SER A 140 4.83 3.27 -12.20
N TYR A 141 5.02 2.00 -11.83
CA TYR A 141 6.12 1.55 -10.99
C TYR A 141 7.48 1.63 -11.68
N LYS A 142 7.55 1.38 -13.01
CA LYS A 142 8.80 1.58 -13.75
C LYS A 142 9.23 3.05 -13.68
N ARG A 143 8.28 3.95 -13.90
CA ARG A 143 8.50 5.39 -13.86
C ARG A 143 8.97 5.82 -12.47
N CYS A 144 8.30 5.38 -11.40
CA CYS A 144 8.74 5.61 -10.02
C CYS A 144 10.23 5.27 -9.83
N GLY A 145 10.62 4.04 -10.19
CA GLY A 145 12.01 3.59 -10.05
C GLY A 145 12.99 4.41 -10.89
N ASP A 146 12.66 4.68 -12.17
CA ASP A 146 13.52 5.46 -13.07
C ASP A 146 13.72 6.91 -12.57
N GLU A 147 12.66 7.54 -12.06
CA GLU A 147 12.70 8.91 -11.54
C GLU A 147 13.54 9.00 -10.27
N LEU A 148 13.38 8.06 -9.32
CA LEU A 148 14.23 7.99 -8.13
C LEU A 148 15.71 7.81 -8.49
N LEU A 149 16.03 6.89 -9.40
CA LEU A 149 17.41 6.70 -9.83
C LEU A 149 17.98 7.94 -10.53
N THR A 150 17.14 8.64 -11.30
CA THR A 150 17.54 9.87 -11.99
C THR A 150 17.82 11.01 -10.99
N GLU A 151 16.92 11.21 -10.04
CA GLU A 151 17.02 12.23 -9.00
C GLU A 151 18.25 12.02 -8.11
N TRP A 152 18.54 10.77 -7.76
CA TRP A 152 19.69 10.39 -6.94
C TRP A 152 20.97 10.12 -7.75
N HIS A 153 20.95 10.39 -9.07
CA HIS A 153 22.07 10.21 -9.99
C HIS A 153 22.69 8.80 -9.99
N ILE A 154 21.87 7.77 -9.78
CA ILE A 154 22.30 6.38 -9.75
C ILE A 154 22.20 5.76 -11.14
N ARG A 155 23.32 5.21 -11.62
CA ARG A 155 23.42 4.59 -12.96
C ARG A 155 23.34 3.07 -12.97
N ASN A 156 23.60 2.44 -11.83
CA ASN A 156 23.66 0.99 -11.71
C ASN A 156 22.72 0.52 -10.58
N ALA A 157 21.41 0.50 -10.87
CA ALA A 157 20.40 0.06 -9.91
C ALA A 157 20.68 -1.34 -9.32
N PRO A 158 21.13 -2.35 -10.11
CA PRO A 158 21.50 -3.65 -9.56
C PRO A 158 22.61 -3.64 -8.49
N ALA A 159 23.37 -2.55 -8.35
CA ALA A 159 24.40 -2.42 -7.30
C ALA A 159 23.85 -1.84 -5.97
N ILE A 160 22.59 -1.41 -5.92
CA ILE A 160 21.95 -0.99 -4.67
C ILE A 160 21.70 -2.23 -3.82
N VAL A 161 22.21 -2.21 -2.59
CA VAL A 161 21.97 -3.26 -1.60
C VAL A 161 20.70 -2.93 -0.85
N VAL A 162 19.70 -3.81 -0.96
CA VAL A 162 18.46 -3.73 -0.18
C VAL A 162 18.63 -4.40 1.19
N GLY A 163 18.07 -3.77 2.22
CA GLY A 163 18.00 -4.31 3.58
C GLY A 163 16.98 -5.43 3.68
N ALA A 164 17.05 -6.19 4.78
CA ALA A 164 16.20 -7.36 4.99
C ALA A 164 14.71 -6.99 5.00
N GLU A 165 14.34 -5.90 5.66
CA GLU A 165 12.95 -5.45 5.77
C GLU A 165 12.36 -5.03 4.41
N CYS A 166 13.16 -4.34 3.58
CA CYS A 166 12.76 -3.99 2.21
C CYS A 166 12.65 -5.24 1.33
N GLN A 167 13.59 -6.18 1.46
CA GLN A 167 13.57 -7.42 0.69
C GLN A 167 12.35 -8.29 1.05
N GLU A 168 12.05 -8.48 2.34
CA GLU A 168 10.86 -9.20 2.78
C GLU A 168 9.58 -8.54 2.26
N TYR A 169 9.56 -7.20 2.23
CA TYR A 169 8.45 -6.46 1.67
C TYR A 169 8.28 -6.70 0.16
N ILE A 170 9.36 -6.61 -0.62
CA ILE A 170 9.38 -6.95 -2.06
C ILE A 170 8.91 -8.38 -2.28
N ASP A 171 9.44 -9.34 -1.52
CA ASP A 171 9.15 -10.76 -1.66
C ASP A 171 7.66 -11.05 -1.47
N ASN A 172 6.99 -10.38 -0.53
CA ASN A 172 5.55 -10.52 -0.33
C ASN A 172 4.76 -10.17 -1.61
N HIS A 173 5.06 -9.04 -2.25
CA HIS A 173 4.38 -8.62 -3.48
C HIS A 173 4.72 -9.54 -4.66
N VAL A 174 5.98 -9.95 -4.78
CA VAL A 174 6.41 -10.89 -5.83
C VAL A 174 5.71 -12.24 -5.66
N ASN A 175 5.61 -12.75 -4.44
CA ASN A 175 4.91 -14.01 -4.18
C ASN A 175 3.41 -13.87 -4.46
N ALA A 176 2.77 -12.76 -4.07
CA ALA A 176 1.35 -12.50 -4.35
C ALA A 176 1.02 -12.43 -5.85
N THR A 177 1.96 -11.98 -6.67
CA THR A 177 1.80 -11.84 -8.13
C THR A 177 2.20 -13.11 -8.89
N ARG A 178 3.18 -13.85 -8.40
CA ARG A 178 3.73 -15.04 -9.07
C ARG A 178 2.99 -16.32 -8.72
N ASP A 179 2.70 -16.53 -7.43
CA ASP A 179 2.26 -17.83 -6.91
C ASP A 179 0.72 -17.94 -6.86
N GLU A 180 0.03 -16.84 -7.10
CA GLU A 180 -1.42 -16.73 -6.95
C GLU A 180 -2.09 -16.16 -8.21
N HIS A 181 -3.42 -16.12 -8.21
CA HIS A 181 -4.15 -15.44 -9.27
C HIS A 181 -3.68 -13.96 -9.37
N PRO A 182 -3.44 -13.38 -10.57
CA PRO A 182 -2.90 -12.02 -10.74
C PRO A 182 -3.59 -10.89 -9.96
N ILE A 183 -4.84 -11.09 -9.54
CA ILE A 183 -5.57 -10.17 -8.66
C ILE A 183 -4.93 -10.01 -7.27
N TYR A 184 -4.23 -11.03 -6.76
CA TYR A 184 -3.56 -10.95 -5.46
C TYR A 184 -2.39 -9.97 -5.46
N GLY A 185 -1.78 -9.71 -6.61
CA GLY A 185 -0.85 -8.60 -6.78
C GLY A 185 -1.49 -7.24 -6.50
N ILE A 186 -2.75 -7.05 -6.94
CA ILE A 186 -3.51 -5.83 -6.65
C ILE A 186 -3.90 -5.79 -5.18
N VAL A 187 -4.33 -6.91 -4.59
CA VAL A 187 -4.61 -7.02 -3.15
C VAL A 187 -3.39 -6.64 -2.32
N ALA A 188 -2.20 -7.11 -2.69
CA ALA A 188 -0.95 -6.80 -2.02
C ALA A 188 -0.51 -5.33 -2.20
N ALA A 189 -0.88 -4.68 -3.31
CA ALA A 189 -0.51 -3.28 -3.60
C ALA A 189 -1.45 -2.21 -3.02
N ILE A 190 -2.72 -2.53 -2.76
CA ILE A 190 -3.65 -1.56 -2.16
C ILE A 190 -3.13 -0.95 -0.83
N PRO A 191 -2.55 -1.73 0.11
CA PRO A 191 -2.12 -1.20 1.40
C PRO A 191 -1.14 -0.04 1.30
N CYS A 192 -0.11 -0.10 0.46
CA CYS A 192 0.84 1.00 0.31
C CYS A 192 0.20 2.23 -0.33
N LEU A 193 -0.54 2.04 -1.43
CA LEU A 193 -1.24 3.13 -2.12
C LEU A 193 -2.28 3.83 -1.23
N ARG A 194 -2.83 3.13 -0.24
CA ARG A 194 -3.78 3.68 0.74
C ARG A 194 -3.11 4.23 1.99
N LEU A 195 -1.98 3.67 2.43
CA LEU A 195 -1.29 4.08 3.65
C LEU A 195 -0.72 5.48 3.55
N TRP A 196 -0.03 5.81 2.46
CA TRP A 196 0.64 7.09 2.28
C TRP A 196 -0.30 8.32 2.35
N PRO A 197 -1.43 8.37 1.60
CA PRO A 197 -2.41 9.46 1.77
C PRO A 197 -3.07 9.45 3.15
N TRP A 198 -3.27 8.27 3.75
CA TRP A 198 -3.82 8.17 5.10
C TRP A 198 -2.87 8.76 6.16
N ILE A 199 -1.55 8.53 6.04
CA ILE A 199 -0.52 9.20 6.86
C ILE A 199 -0.66 10.72 6.71
N GLY A 200 -0.78 11.21 5.48
CA GLY A 200 -1.04 12.61 5.16
C GLY A 200 -2.23 13.23 5.89
N GLN A 201 -3.34 12.48 5.93
CA GLN A 201 -4.54 12.87 6.68
C GLN A 201 -4.26 12.93 8.19
N GLN A 202 -3.44 12.02 8.73
CA GLN A 202 -3.13 11.99 10.16
C GLN A 202 -2.18 13.12 10.59
N ILE A 203 -1.17 13.45 9.78
CA ILE A 203 -0.18 14.48 10.13
C ILE A 203 -0.69 15.91 9.94
N ASN A 204 -1.93 16.07 9.43
CA ASN A 204 -2.60 17.35 9.21
C ASN A 204 -1.67 18.37 8.52
N LEU A 205 -1.37 18.13 7.26
CA LEU A 205 -0.43 18.91 6.42
C LEU A 205 -0.72 20.42 6.34
N GLN A 206 -1.83 20.90 6.89
CA GLN A 206 -2.16 22.31 6.95
C GLN A 206 -1.15 23.06 7.84
N ASN A 207 -0.31 23.90 7.21
CA ASN A 207 0.59 24.88 7.83
C ASN A 207 1.86 24.37 8.53
N HIS A 208 2.31 23.13 8.27
CA HIS A 208 3.60 22.67 8.79
C HIS A 208 4.74 22.81 7.77
N GLN A 209 5.89 23.32 8.24
CA GLN A 209 7.17 23.27 7.53
C GLN A 209 7.94 22.07 8.09
N TYR A 210 8.26 21.10 7.23
CA TYR A 210 8.94 19.84 7.58
C TYR A 210 10.47 19.95 7.40
N GLY A 211 11.01 21.17 7.49
CA GLY A 211 12.41 21.46 7.17
C GLY A 211 12.76 21.07 5.74
N VAL A 212 13.87 20.35 5.58
CA VAL A 212 14.36 19.87 4.26
C VAL A 212 13.44 18.83 3.61
N TYR A 213 12.49 18.27 4.37
CA TYR A 213 11.55 17.25 3.88
C TYR A 213 10.21 17.82 3.43
N THR A 214 10.02 19.16 3.47
CA THR A 214 8.72 19.80 3.18
C THR A 214 8.15 19.41 1.83
N ASP A 215 8.94 19.51 0.77
CA ASP A 215 8.48 19.18 -0.58
C ASP A 215 8.16 17.69 -0.70
N TRP A 216 9.01 16.82 -0.14
CA TRP A 216 8.80 15.38 -0.17
C TRP A 216 7.55 14.95 0.60
N VAL A 217 7.32 15.50 1.79
CA VAL A 217 6.16 15.19 2.64
C VAL A 217 4.86 15.66 1.98
N ASN A 218 4.82 16.92 1.51
CA ASN A 218 3.63 17.45 0.84
C ASN A 218 3.25 16.66 -0.41
N TYR A 219 4.25 16.19 -1.14
CA TYR A 219 4.05 15.43 -2.35
C TYR A 219 3.59 13.99 -2.06
N ASN A 220 4.34 13.28 -1.23
CA ASN A 220 4.15 11.84 -1.07
C ASN A 220 3.04 11.48 -0.06
N PHE A 221 2.79 12.35 0.92
CA PHE A 221 1.68 12.20 1.85
C PHE A 221 0.47 13.03 1.42
N ASP A 222 0.30 13.33 0.13
CA ASP A 222 -0.89 14.05 -0.37
C ASP A 222 -2.19 13.34 0.08
N PRO A 223 -3.00 13.96 0.96
CA PRO A 223 -4.18 13.32 1.55
C PRO A 223 -5.33 13.21 0.56
N THR A 224 -5.21 13.85 -0.60
CA THR A 224 -6.21 13.85 -1.67
C THR A 224 -6.01 12.73 -2.67
N TYR A 225 -4.85 12.04 -2.64
CA TYR A 225 -4.62 10.90 -3.52
C TYR A 225 -5.64 9.78 -3.27
N ASP A 226 -6.24 9.29 -4.35
CA ASP A 226 -7.26 8.26 -4.28
C ASP A 226 -7.15 7.17 -5.35
N GLY A 227 -5.97 7.04 -5.97
CA GLY A 227 -5.70 6.02 -6.99
C GLY A 227 -6.00 4.60 -6.53
N TYR A 228 -5.84 4.31 -5.24
CA TYR A 228 -6.17 3.03 -4.62
C TYR A 228 -7.67 2.65 -4.72
N LYS A 229 -8.60 3.62 -4.79
CA LYS A 229 -10.05 3.33 -4.76
C LYS A 229 -10.50 2.46 -5.93
N LYS A 230 -9.91 2.64 -7.12
CA LYS A 230 -10.25 1.81 -8.30
C LYS A 230 -9.80 0.36 -8.11
N LEU A 231 -8.67 0.15 -7.45
CA LEU A 231 -8.13 -1.17 -7.13
C LEU A 231 -9.00 -1.86 -6.07
N GLU A 232 -9.50 -1.11 -5.09
CA GLU A 232 -10.45 -1.63 -4.08
C GLU A 232 -11.78 -2.07 -4.71
N VAL A 233 -12.32 -1.28 -5.65
CA VAL A 233 -13.53 -1.65 -6.41
C VAL A 233 -13.30 -2.96 -7.17
N MET A 234 -12.20 -3.07 -7.93
CA MET A 234 -11.89 -4.30 -8.67
C MET A 234 -11.69 -5.49 -7.72
N THR A 235 -11.00 -5.31 -6.60
CA THR A 235 -10.81 -6.35 -5.58
C THR A 235 -12.15 -6.85 -5.02
N ASN A 236 -13.06 -5.93 -4.70
CA ASN A 236 -14.39 -6.26 -4.23
C ASN A 236 -15.22 -7.01 -5.30
N GLU A 237 -15.11 -6.62 -6.57
CA GLU A 237 -15.76 -7.32 -7.69
C GLU A 237 -15.24 -8.75 -7.89
N PHE A 238 -13.92 -8.96 -7.78
CA PHE A 238 -13.31 -10.29 -7.89
C PHE A 238 -13.66 -11.17 -6.68
N TYR A 239 -13.73 -10.59 -5.48
CA TYR A 239 -14.21 -11.28 -4.29
C TYR A 239 -15.67 -11.72 -4.43
N ALA A 240 -16.56 -10.84 -4.91
CA ALA A 240 -17.96 -11.17 -5.15
C ALA A 240 -18.17 -12.29 -6.19
N LYS A 241 -17.19 -12.50 -7.09
CA LYS A 241 -17.16 -13.61 -8.06
C LYS A 241 -16.54 -14.91 -7.52
N GLY A 242 -16.10 -14.93 -6.26
CA GLY A 242 -15.43 -16.08 -5.65
C GLY A 242 -14.00 -16.31 -6.17
N LEU A 243 -13.36 -15.30 -6.77
CA LEU A 243 -12.00 -15.39 -7.30
C LEU A 243 -10.93 -15.00 -6.27
N ILE A 244 -11.35 -14.49 -5.12
CA ILE A 244 -10.48 -14.14 -4.01
C ILE A 244 -10.93 -14.92 -2.78
N ASP A 245 -9.98 -15.62 -2.18
CA ASP A 245 -10.11 -16.23 -0.87
C ASP A 245 -9.82 -15.16 0.19
N LYS A 246 -10.70 -15.05 1.18
CA LYS A 246 -10.66 -13.97 2.17
C LYS A 246 -9.43 -14.05 3.07
N ASP A 247 -9.08 -15.24 3.54
CA ASP A 247 -7.97 -15.44 4.46
C ASP A 247 -6.63 -15.24 3.75
N LYS A 248 -6.55 -15.71 2.50
CA LYS A 248 -5.39 -15.45 1.64
C LYS A 248 -5.25 -13.97 1.31
N ALA A 249 -6.36 -13.26 1.04
CA ALA A 249 -6.33 -11.83 0.83
C ALA A 249 -5.83 -11.09 2.08
N LEU A 250 -6.31 -11.49 3.27
CA LEU A 250 -5.82 -10.94 4.54
C LEU A 250 -4.33 -11.19 4.71
N HIS A 251 -3.84 -12.38 4.39
CA HIS A 251 -2.41 -12.70 4.48
C HIS A 251 -1.55 -11.72 3.69
N TYR A 252 -1.78 -11.58 2.38
CA TYR A 252 -0.96 -10.71 1.54
C TYR A 252 -1.15 -9.22 1.86
N TYR A 253 -2.38 -8.80 2.14
CA TYR A 253 -2.68 -7.42 2.51
C TYR A 253 -2.01 -7.03 3.83
N ALA A 254 -2.11 -7.88 4.86
CA ALA A 254 -1.47 -7.67 6.15
C ALA A 254 0.05 -7.69 6.04
N LYS A 255 0.62 -8.63 5.28
CA LYS A 255 2.07 -8.69 5.06
C LYS A 255 2.62 -7.48 4.31
N SER A 256 1.84 -6.90 3.39
CA SER A 256 2.26 -5.67 2.71
C SER A 256 2.34 -4.48 3.65
N ILE A 257 1.31 -4.23 4.48
CA ILE A 257 1.32 -3.09 5.40
C ILE A 257 2.27 -3.29 6.59
N GLU A 258 2.47 -4.54 7.02
CA GLU A 258 3.53 -4.92 7.95
C GLU A 258 4.91 -4.62 7.36
N GLY A 259 5.16 -5.06 6.12
CA GLY A 259 6.43 -4.84 5.42
C GLY A 259 6.73 -3.36 5.22
N GLU A 260 5.73 -2.56 4.84
CA GLU A 260 5.84 -1.11 4.72
C GLU A 260 6.21 -0.46 6.09
N ALA A 261 5.51 -0.84 7.17
CA ALA A 261 5.81 -0.34 8.51
C ALA A 261 7.22 -0.76 9.00
N ALA A 262 7.62 -2.00 8.73
CA ALA A 262 8.95 -2.50 9.04
C ALA A 262 10.04 -1.76 8.23
N PHE A 263 9.79 -1.51 6.95
CA PHE A 263 10.70 -0.76 6.10
C PHE A 263 10.89 0.69 6.59
N PHE A 264 9.80 1.38 6.94
CA PHE A 264 9.89 2.70 7.57
C PHE A 264 10.65 2.69 8.91
N ASP A 265 10.57 1.61 9.68
CA ASP A 265 11.25 1.51 10.97
C ASP A 265 12.68 0.94 10.87
N SER A 266 13.09 0.46 9.69
CA SER A 266 14.45 -0.03 9.41
C SER A 266 15.47 1.10 9.28
N VAL A 267 15.00 2.33 9.06
CA VAL A 267 15.90 3.49 8.94
C VAL A 267 16.53 3.82 10.29
N LYS A 268 17.81 4.18 10.27
CA LYS A 268 18.49 4.61 11.49
C LYS A 268 18.02 6.02 11.87
N PRO A 269 17.73 6.30 13.16
CA PRO A 269 17.38 7.65 13.60
C PRO A 269 18.52 8.64 13.33
#